data_AF-A0A7L5JMW9-F1
#
_entry.id   AF-A0A7L5JMW9-F1
#
_cell.length_a   1.000
_cell.length_b   1.000
_cell.length_c   1.000
_cell.angle_alpha   90.00
_cell.angle_beta   90.00
_cell.angle_gamma   90.00
#
_symmetry.space_group_name_H-M   'P 1'
#
loop_
_entity.id
_entity.type
_entity.pdbx_description
1 polymer ?
#
loop_
_entity_poly.entity_id
_entity_poly.type
_entity_poly.pdbx_seq_one_letter_code
_entity_poly.pdbx_strand_id
1 'polypeptide(L)'
;MSRWIYSFSNHAFNVTWEDLKTQLQKSEVDETITASVEELARLKKVIAFIDNALYSLEPELVPLSFLDNFNNQAAECRNQINSYNSNNNIGHITNANNNADNLLSYVRPYFLSSEALKKSLLGAIRAYTNEIDKHLGKITDTESEYKKVQKFREDIEEYYNILFSNDEEKSVREQIDTLLKGTEEKYSAINKFHDETLVDEGHISTKSQIIEAKKDILRDVKEANEKLVGVSGKIEELDKFYTKVFGTENDEGKVVGGLKLEIEQRIKALDDFKKEQERIYNEEMTSRLESLKQYEQEQQANNKNLYEQIEKLLPGATSAGLAKAYQDMKESFDKPIENWNRVFIASIVIMFISTFVSFVDIGIVKDNVITLFSFKQIGDFTSTLNNLLFKLPLYAPLIWLAIFASKRRSENQRLQQEYAHKEALAKSYVSYKMQIDELNQEDKKLLEKLLDSSINTVSHNASESLDKKHGDTTPMQETIKMTVEQVLKLKGN
;
A
#
# COMPACT_ATOMS: atom_id res chain seq x y z
N MET A 1 26.73 17.16 -95.81
CA MET A 1 27.54 18.30 -96.29
C MET A 1 26.61 19.50 -96.38
N SER A 2 26.92 20.62 -95.74
CA SER A 2 26.01 21.77 -95.73
C SER A 2 25.89 22.39 -97.13
N ARG A 3 24.81 23.15 -97.37
CA ARG A 3 24.62 23.90 -98.63
C ARG A 3 25.83 24.78 -98.94
N TRP A 4 26.42 25.41 -97.93
CA TRP A 4 27.56 26.30 -98.06
C TRP A 4 28.86 25.55 -98.39
N ILE A 5 29.15 24.43 -97.73
CA ILE A 5 30.28 23.55 -98.09
C ILE A 5 30.14 23.04 -99.53
N TYR A 6 28.93 22.64 -99.93
CA TYR A 6 28.65 22.19 -101.30
C TYR A 6 28.85 23.31 -102.33
N SER A 7 28.34 24.52 -102.07
CA SER A 7 28.51 25.68 -102.95
C SER A 7 29.96 26.14 -103.03
N PHE A 8 30.72 26.11 -101.94
CA PHE A 8 32.15 26.41 -101.90
C PHE A 8 32.95 25.40 -102.73
N SER A 9 32.72 24.10 -102.50
CA SER A 9 33.49 23.02 -103.16
C SER A 9 33.23 22.95 -104.68
N ASN A 10 32.01 23.28 -105.12
CA ASN A 10 31.62 23.27 -106.53
C ASN A 10 31.74 24.65 -107.20
N HIS A 11 32.30 25.65 -106.54
CA HIS A 11 32.48 26.98 -107.12
C HIS A 11 33.50 26.94 -108.27
N ALA A 12 33.27 27.74 -109.33
CA ALA A 12 34.18 27.82 -110.49
C ALA A 12 35.61 28.24 -110.11
N PHE A 13 35.74 28.96 -108.99
CA PHE A 13 37.01 29.33 -108.38
C PHE A 13 38.00 28.17 -108.26
N ASN A 14 37.57 27.02 -107.74
CA ASN A 14 38.50 25.92 -107.45
C ASN A 14 39.20 25.45 -108.74
N VAL A 15 38.46 25.36 -109.85
CA VAL A 15 39.01 24.97 -111.15
C VAL A 15 39.96 26.04 -111.67
N THR A 16 39.57 27.32 -111.61
CA THR A 16 40.42 28.45 -112.03
C THR A 16 41.72 28.51 -111.23
N TRP A 17 41.67 28.27 -109.92
CA TRP A 17 42.81 28.33 -109.01
C TRP A 17 43.79 27.18 -109.24
N GLU A 18 43.28 25.95 -109.39
CA GLU A 18 44.13 24.80 -109.71
C GLU A 18 44.79 24.94 -111.08
N ASP A 19 44.08 25.44 -112.09
CA ASP A 19 44.69 25.71 -113.39
C ASP A 19 45.74 26.83 -113.29
N LEU A 20 45.46 27.94 -112.57
CA LEU A 20 46.47 28.98 -112.31
C LEU A 20 47.75 28.39 -111.73
N LYS A 21 47.65 27.60 -110.65
CA LYS A 21 48.82 26.96 -110.02
C LYS A 21 49.57 26.05 -111.00
N THR A 22 48.83 25.25 -111.76
CA THR A 22 49.40 24.33 -112.74
C THR A 22 50.15 25.07 -113.85
N GLN A 23 49.62 26.20 -114.34
CA GLN A 23 50.29 27.00 -115.38
C GLN A 23 51.49 27.77 -114.82
N LEU A 24 51.40 28.27 -113.58
CA LEU A 24 52.50 28.96 -112.91
C LEU A 24 53.68 28.03 -112.63
N GLN A 25 53.42 26.75 -112.31
CA GLN A 25 54.48 25.75 -112.13
C GLN A 25 55.30 25.53 -113.40
N LYS A 26 54.70 25.69 -114.58
CA LYS A 26 55.38 25.55 -115.88
C LYS A 26 56.16 26.79 -116.29
N SER A 27 55.92 27.94 -115.64
CA SER A 27 56.61 29.19 -115.97
C SER A 27 58.09 29.12 -115.58
N GLU A 28 58.94 29.42 -116.55
CA GLU A 28 60.40 29.52 -116.41
C GLU A 28 60.88 30.82 -117.03
N VAL A 29 61.90 31.45 -116.44
CA VAL A 29 62.48 32.73 -116.88
C VAL A 29 63.91 32.53 -117.36
N ASP A 30 64.41 33.49 -118.15
CA ASP A 30 65.84 33.56 -118.47
C ASP A 30 66.65 33.72 -117.17
N GLU A 31 67.45 32.70 -116.90
CA GLU A 31 68.27 32.56 -115.69
C GLU A 31 69.36 33.63 -115.59
N THR A 32 69.69 34.34 -116.67
CA THR A 32 70.73 35.39 -116.66
C THR A 32 70.22 36.76 -116.19
N ILE A 33 68.90 36.93 -116.06
CA ILE A 33 68.27 38.21 -115.70
C ILE A 33 67.69 38.11 -114.28
N THR A 34 68.45 38.59 -113.29
CA THR A 34 68.08 38.56 -111.87
C THR A 34 66.69 39.14 -111.59
N ALA A 35 66.34 40.27 -112.22
CA ALA A 35 65.03 40.89 -112.04
C ALA A 35 63.86 39.99 -112.49
N SER A 36 64.05 39.19 -113.57
CA SER A 36 63.04 38.25 -114.05
C SER A 36 62.82 37.10 -113.06
N VAL A 37 63.91 36.63 -112.45
CA VAL A 37 63.89 35.58 -111.42
C VAL A 37 63.19 36.06 -110.16
N GLU A 38 63.48 37.29 -109.71
CA GLU A 38 62.81 37.89 -108.55
C GLU A 38 61.31 38.04 -108.75
N GLU A 39 60.89 38.52 -109.94
CA GLU A 39 59.47 38.67 -110.29
C GLU A 39 58.72 37.33 -110.28
N LEU A 40 59.31 36.28 -110.87
CA LEU A 40 58.70 34.95 -110.86
C LEU A 40 58.68 34.33 -109.45
N ALA A 41 59.77 34.46 -108.69
CA ALA A 41 59.86 33.96 -107.32
C ALA A 41 58.85 34.65 -106.41
N ARG A 42 58.68 35.97 -106.55
CA ARG A 42 57.64 36.72 -105.84
C ARG A 42 56.25 36.20 -106.17
N LEU A 43 55.95 35.99 -107.46
CA LEU A 43 54.64 35.48 -107.86
C LEU A 43 54.38 34.11 -107.25
N LYS A 44 55.33 33.18 -107.35
CA LYS A 44 55.24 31.85 -106.74
C LYS A 44 55.11 31.91 -105.21
N LYS A 45 55.82 32.82 -104.54
CA LYS A 45 55.69 33.10 -103.09
C LYS A 45 54.27 33.51 -102.71
N VAL A 46 53.75 34.52 -103.40
CA VAL A 46 52.43 35.10 -103.08
C VAL A 46 51.33 34.08 -103.34
N ILE A 47 51.39 33.35 -104.47
CA ILE A 47 50.42 32.30 -104.77
C ILE A 47 50.51 31.15 -103.75
N ALA A 48 51.70 30.73 -103.33
CA ALA A 48 51.85 29.71 -102.30
C ALA A 48 51.35 30.17 -100.92
N PHE A 49 51.57 31.44 -100.55
CA PHE A 49 51.01 32.03 -99.32
C PHE A 49 49.48 31.90 -99.34
N ILE A 50 48.88 32.36 -100.44
CA ILE A 50 47.44 32.39 -100.64
C ILE A 50 46.87 30.97 -100.68
N ASP A 51 47.51 30.02 -101.35
CA ASP A 51 47.03 28.64 -101.43
C ASP A 51 46.96 27.99 -100.04
N ASN A 52 48.04 28.12 -99.26
CA ASN A 52 48.08 27.62 -97.88
C ASN A 52 47.07 28.33 -96.96
N ALA A 53 46.75 29.59 -97.27
CA ALA A 53 45.72 30.34 -96.58
C ALA A 53 44.31 29.83 -96.88
N LEU A 54 44.01 29.57 -98.15
CA LEU A 54 42.72 29.06 -98.60
C LEU A 54 42.41 27.69 -97.96
N TYR A 55 43.42 26.82 -97.79
CA TYR A 55 43.27 25.55 -97.08
C TYR A 55 42.81 25.68 -95.62
N SER A 56 42.99 26.85 -95.01
CA SER A 56 42.65 27.10 -93.61
C SER A 56 41.30 27.81 -93.44
N LEU A 57 40.61 28.12 -94.53
CA LEU A 57 39.29 28.77 -94.49
C LEU A 57 38.21 27.74 -94.17
N GLU A 58 37.32 28.10 -93.24
CA GLU A 58 36.10 27.32 -92.96
C GLU A 58 35.08 27.57 -94.08
N PRO A 59 34.75 26.57 -94.93
CA PRO A 59 33.92 26.78 -96.11
C PRO A 59 32.53 27.37 -95.84
N GLU A 60 32.00 27.18 -94.62
CA GLU A 60 30.69 27.73 -94.23
C GLU A 60 30.69 29.23 -93.93
N LEU A 61 31.86 29.81 -93.64
CA LEU A 61 32.00 31.20 -93.24
C LEU A 61 32.48 32.10 -94.39
N VAL A 62 32.74 31.53 -95.57
CA VAL A 62 33.21 32.27 -96.74
C VAL A 62 32.03 32.74 -97.60
N PRO A 63 31.82 34.06 -97.77
CA PRO A 63 30.75 34.56 -98.62
C PRO A 63 30.96 34.18 -100.10
N LEU A 64 29.89 33.84 -100.83
CA LEU A 64 30.01 33.53 -102.27
C LEU A 64 30.53 34.73 -103.09
N SER A 65 30.16 35.96 -102.71
CA SER A 65 30.68 37.18 -103.35
C SER A 65 32.20 37.35 -103.18
N PHE A 66 32.75 36.84 -102.09
CA PHE A 66 34.20 36.77 -101.93
C PHE A 66 34.81 35.81 -102.97
N LEU A 67 34.24 34.61 -103.12
CA LEU A 67 34.71 33.63 -104.11
C LEU A 67 34.55 34.12 -105.55
N ASP A 68 33.49 34.85 -105.86
CA ASP A 68 33.27 35.46 -107.18
C ASP A 68 34.37 36.49 -107.51
N ASN A 69 34.61 37.44 -106.60
CA ASN A 69 35.65 38.46 -106.76
C ASN A 69 37.05 37.82 -106.85
N PHE A 70 37.29 36.83 -106.00
CA PHE A 70 38.55 36.11 -105.96
C PHE A 70 38.77 35.30 -107.25
N ASN A 71 37.73 34.64 -107.77
CA ASN A 71 37.77 33.91 -109.04
C ASN A 71 38.07 34.82 -110.22
N ASN A 72 37.43 35.99 -110.30
CA ASN A 72 37.67 36.94 -111.38
C ASN A 72 39.15 37.37 -111.40
N GLN A 73 39.67 37.74 -110.23
CA GLN A 73 41.06 38.17 -110.10
C GLN A 73 42.06 37.03 -110.34
N ALA A 74 41.72 35.80 -109.94
CA ALA A 74 42.50 34.61 -110.25
C ALA A 74 42.48 34.28 -111.75
N ALA A 75 41.34 34.42 -112.43
CA ALA A 75 41.24 34.22 -113.87
C ALA A 75 42.14 35.19 -114.65
N GLU A 76 42.15 36.47 -114.26
CA GLU A 76 43.03 37.48 -114.85
C GLU A 76 44.52 37.19 -114.61
N CYS A 77 44.87 36.79 -113.38
CA CYS A 77 46.24 36.37 -113.05
C CYS A 77 46.68 35.18 -113.93
N ARG A 78 45.84 34.15 -114.02
CA ARG A 78 46.06 32.96 -114.85
C ARG A 78 46.21 33.33 -116.33
N ASN A 79 45.41 34.25 -116.85
CA ASN A 79 45.50 34.69 -118.24
C ASN A 79 46.86 35.34 -118.53
N GLN A 80 47.36 36.18 -117.62
CA GLN A 80 48.70 36.75 -117.74
C GLN A 80 49.80 35.67 -117.71
N ILE A 81 49.69 34.68 -116.81
CA ILE A 81 50.62 33.55 -116.75
C ILE A 81 50.62 32.75 -118.06
N ASN A 82 49.44 32.50 -118.64
CA ASN A 82 49.33 31.81 -119.93
C ASN A 82 49.94 32.61 -121.08
N SER A 83 49.72 33.93 -121.11
CA SER A 83 50.38 34.80 -122.08
C SER A 83 51.89 34.78 -121.92
N TYR A 84 52.40 34.82 -120.69
CA TYR A 84 53.83 34.67 -120.41
C TYR A 84 54.36 33.34 -120.95
N ASN A 85 53.74 32.22 -120.60
CA ASN A 85 54.16 30.88 -121.05
C ASN A 85 54.14 30.72 -122.57
N SER A 86 53.41 31.58 -123.30
CA SER A 86 53.30 31.54 -124.75
C SER A 86 54.36 32.38 -125.47
N ASN A 87 54.80 33.50 -124.88
CA ASN A 87 55.65 34.49 -125.55
C ASN A 87 56.89 34.93 -124.76
N ASN A 88 57.07 34.45 -123.52
CA ASN A 88 58.15 34.75 -122.58
C ASN A 88 58.34 36.25 -122.25
N ASN A 89 57.33 37.10 -122.48
CA ASN A 89 57.41 38.53 -122.14
C ASN A 89 57.18 38.75 -120.64
N ILE A 90 58.25 39.11 -119.92
CA ILE A 90 58.25 39.29 -118.45
C ILE A 90 57.21 40.30 -117.95
N GLY A 91 56.77 41.25 -118.78
CA GLY A 91 55.69 42.18 -118.42
C GLY A 91 54.39 41.46 -118.02
N HIS A 92 54.15 40.26 -118.55
CA HIS A 92 53.04 39.42 -118.13
C HIS A 92 53.21 38.87 -116.69
N ILE A 93 54.42 38.53 -116.25
CA ILE A 93 54.68 38.14 -114.85
C ILE A 93 54.49 39.33 -113.91
N THR A 94 54.97 40.52 -114.29
CA THR A 94 54.73 41.74 -113.50
C THR A 94 53.23 42.03 -113.35
N ASN A 95 52.45 41.87 -114.43
CA ASN A 95 51.00 42.03 -114.37
C ASN A 95 50.32 40.92 -113.55
N ALA A 96 50.81 39.68 -113.64
CA ALA A 96 50.35 38.60 -112.78
C ALA A 96 50.65 38.88 -111.29
N ASN A 97 51.80 39.48 -110.95
CA ASN A 97 52.12 39.94 -109.60
C ASN A 97 51.14 41.02 -109.11
N ASN A 98 50.80 42.01 -109.95
CA ASN A 98 49.77 43.00 -109.61
C ASN A 98 48.42 42.34 -109.33
N ASN A 99 48.08 41.32 -110.12
CA ASN A 99 46.85 40.56 -109.89
C ASN A 99 46.91 39.74 -108.59
N ALA A 100 48.07 39.17 -108.28
CA ALA A 100 48.32 38.43 -107.04
C ALA A 100 48.25 39.33 -105.79
N ASP A 101 48.63 40.61 -105.89
CA ASP A 101 48.51 41.57 -104.80
C ASP A 101 47.05 41.87 -104.45
N ASN A 102 46.18 41.97 -105.46
CA ASN A 102 44.74 42.09 -105.24
C ASN A 102 44.18 40.83 -104.56
N LEU A 103 44.59 39.64 -105.00
CA LEU A 103 44.20 38.39 -104.34
C LEU A 103 44.65 38.37 -102.87
N LEU A 104 45.88 38.80 -102.58
CA LEU A 104 46.41 38.86 -101.23
C LEU A 104 45.56 39.79 -100.33
N SER A 105 45.13 40.92 -100.87
CA SER A 105 44.28 41.88 -100.14
C SER A 105 42.92 41.28 -99.74
N TYR A 106 42.40 40.34 -100.53
CA TYR A 106 41.14 39.65 -100.23
C TYR A 106 41.30 38.65 -99.10
N VAL A 107 42.39 37.87 -99.05
CA VAL A 107 42.56 36.84 -98.01
C VAL A 107 42.98 37.43 -96.67
N ARG A 108 43.70 38.56 -96.66
CA ARG A 108 44.30 39.17 -95.45
C ARG A 108 43.34 39.39 -94.26
N PRO A 109 42.06 39.79 -94.43
CA PRO A 109 41.13 39.96 -93.31
C PRO A 109 40.66 38.65 -92.67
N TYR A 110 40.80 37.50 -93.34
CA TYR A 110 40.25 36.21 -92.89
C TYR A 110 41.23 35.36 -92.05
N PHE A 111 42.42 35.88 -91.74
CA PHE A 111 43.41 35.20 -90.89
C PHE A 111 43.17 35.51 -89.41
N LEU A 112 42.25 34.78 -88.79
CA LEU A 112 41.87 35.00 -87.39
C LEU A 112 42.69 34.18 -86.38
N SER A 113 43.50 33.20 -86.81
CA SER A 113 44.33 32.40 -85.91
C SER A 113 45.82 32.51 -86.24
N SER A 114 46.64 32.51 -85.18
CA SER A 114 48.10 32.52 -85.34
C SER A 114 48.60 31.30 -86.14
N GLU A 115 47.86 30.20 -86.16
CA GLU A 115 48.25 28.94 -86.77
C GLU A 115 48.09 28.93 -88.29
N ALA A 116 46.95 29.42 -88.80
CA ALA A 116 46.73 29.58 -90.23
C ALA A 116 47.73 30.58 -90.83
N LEU A 117 47.94 31.71 -90.14
CA LEU A 117 48.92 32.72 -90.55
C LEU A 117 50.35 32.14 -90.58
N LYS A 118 50.71 31.34 -89.58
CA LYS A 118 52.02 30.65 -89.51
C LYS A 118 52.22 29.67 -90.67
N LYS A 119 51.25 28.80 -90.96
CA LYS A 119 51.32 27.82 -92.05
C LYS A 119 51.42 28.50 -93.42
N SER A 120 50.63 29.56 -93.65
CA SER A 120 50.70 30.36 -94.88
C SER A 120 52.04 31.05 -95.05
N LEU A 121 52.59 31.64 -93.98
CA LEU A 121 53.90 32.30 -94.03
C LEU A 121 55.02 31.30 -94.34
N LEU A 122 54.99 30.11 -93.73
CA LEU A 122 55.96 29.04 -94.00
C LEU A 122 55.88 28.54 -95.45
N GLY A 123 54.67 28.30 -95.96
CA GLY A 123 54.46 27.90 -97.37
C GLY A 123 55.00 28.95 -98.35
N ALA A 124 54.80 30.24 -98.05
CA ALA A 124 55.33 31.35 -98.84
C ALA A 124 56.86 31.40 -98.81
N ILE A 125 57.46 31.31 -97.63
CA ILE A 125 58.91 31.32 -97.46
C ILE A 125 59.54 30.16 -98.26
N ARG A 126 58.94 28.95 -98.18
CA ARG A 126 59.42 27.78 -98.95
C ARG A 126 59.33 27.98 -100.45
N ALA A 127 58.18 28.42 -100.97
CA ALA A 127 58.01 28.61 -102.42
C ALA A 127 58.93 29.71 -102.99
N TYR A 128 59.12 30.80 -102.25
CA TYR A 128 60.08 31.85 -102.61
C TYR A 128 61.50 31.30 -102.66
N THR A 129 61.92 30.66 -101.57
CA THR A 129 63.29 30.15 -101.41
C THR A 129 63.57 29.07 -102.45
N ASN A 130 62.65 28.14 -102.70
CA ASN A 130 62.81 27.09 -103.71
C ASN A 130 62.97 27.65 -105.14
N GLU A 131 62.20 28.68 -105.52
CA GLU A 131 62.34 29.28 -106.85
C GLU A 131 63.66 30.05 -106.97
N ILE A 132 64.02 30.82 -105.94
CA ILE A 132 65.30 31.53 -105.88
C ILE A 132 66.46 30.52 -105.94
N ASP A 133 66.42 29.42 -105.18
CA ASP A 133 67.44 28.36 -105.13
C ASP A 133 67.60 27.62 -106.47
N LYS A 134 66.49 27.36 -107.19
CA LYS A 134 66.52 26.73 -108.53
C LYS A 134 67.41 27.53 -109.50
N HIS A 135 67.44 28.85 -109.35
CA HIS A 135 68.15 29.76 -110.25
C HIS A 135 69.45 30.31 -109.66
N LEU A 136 69.64 30.24 -108.33
CA LEU A 136 70.82 30.78 -107.62
C LEU A 136 72.13 30.10 -108.03
N GLY A 137 72.08 28.80 -108.34
CA GLY A 137 73.24 27.99 -108.74
C GLY A 137 73.90 28.41 -110.06
N LYS A 138 73.29 29.32 -110.83
CA LYS A 138 73.81 29.83 -112.11
C LYS A 138 74.03 31.35 -112.15
N ILE A 139 73.52 32.10 -111.17
CA ILE A 139 73.62 33.58 -111.11
C ILE A 139 74.79 34.05 -110.24
N THR A 140 75.30 33.20 -109.35
CA THR A 140 76.39 33.57 -108.42
C THR A 140 77.66 32.77 -108.68
N ASP A 141 78.77 33.48 -108.90
CA ASP A 141 80.11 32.89 -109.08
C ASP A 141 80.72 32.34 -107.75
N THR A 142 79.95 32.22 -106.66
CA THR A 142 80.49 31.84 -105.35
C THR A 142 79.53 30.98 -104.51
N GLU A 143 79.90 29.72 -104.33
CA GLU A 143 79.24 28.69 -103.51
C GLU A 143 78.99 29.09 -102.03
N SER A 144 79.66 30.15 -101.54
CA SER A 144 79.53 30.63 -100.16
C SER A 144 78.21 31.34 -99.87
N GLU A 145 77.63 32.09 -100.81
CA GLU A 145 76.38 32.82 -100.56
C GLU A 145 75.18 31.86 -100.61
N TYR A 146 75.22 30.87 -101.50
CA TYR A 146 74.25 29.78 -101.57
C TYR A 146 74.10 29.02 -100.23
N LYS A 147 75.22 28.65 -99.60
CA LYS A 147 75.20 27.95 -98.30
C LYS A 147 74.60 28.77 -97.15
N LYS A 148 74.69 30.10 -97.19
CA LYS A 148 74.10 30.97 -96.16
C LYS A 148 72.57 30.99 -96.26
N VAL A 149 72.04 31.08 -97.48
CA VAL A 149 70.59 31.07 -97.73
C VAL A 149 69.99 29.71 -97.33
N GLN A 150 70.67 28.62 -97.66
CA GLN A 150 70.24 27.27 -97.27
C GLN A 150 70.20 27.10 -95.75
N LYS A 151 71.24 27.55 -95.04
CA LYS A 151 71.28 27.48 -93.58
C LYS A 151 70.17 28.30 -92.93
N PHE A 152 69.90 29.50 -93.43
CA PHE A 152 68.83 30.34 -92.91
C PHE A 152 67.44 29.70 -93.08
N ARG A 153 67.22 28.93 -94.16
CA ARG A 153 66.01 28.12 -94.33
C ARG A 153 65.91 27.02 -93.28
N GLU A 154 66.99 26.27 -93.08
CA GLU A 154 67.05 25.17 -92.11
C GLU A 154 66.75 25.68 -90.68
N ASP A 155 67.36 26.81 -90.29
CA ASP A 155 67.13 27.46 -88.99
C ASP A 155 65.65 27.86 -88.81
N ILE A 156 65.00 28.45 -89.83
CA ILE A 156 63.57 28.84 -89.75
C ILE A 156 62.66 27.63 -89.60
N GLU A 157 62.93 26.54 -90.33
CA GLU A 157 62.16 25.30 -90.24
C GLU A 157 62.34 24.64 -88.85
N GLU A 158 63.55 24.65 -88.29
CA GLU A 158 63.83 24.12 -86.95
C GLU A 158 63.11 24.91 -85.85
N TYR A 159 63.21 26.25 -85.84
CA TYR A 159 62.50 27.08 -84.86
C TYR A 159 60.99 26.91 -84.92
N TYR A 160 60.43 26.77 -86.13
CA TYR A 160 59.01 26.50 -86.30
C TYR A 160 58.60 25.19 -85.64
N ASN A 161 59.39 24.13 -85.85
CA ASN A 161 59.10 22.82 -85.28
C ASN A 161 59.14 22.85 -83.75
N ILE A 162 60.18 23.46 -83.16
CA ILE A 162 60.29 23.60 -81.69
C ILE A 162 59.10 24.35 -81.08
N LEU A 163 58.64 25.41 -81.74
CA LEU A 163 57.59 26.27 -81.20
C LEU A 163 56.17 25.73 -81.45
N PHE A 164 55.94 25.02 -82.57
CA PHE A 164 54.59 24.70 -83.06
C PHE A 164 54.36 23.27 -83.56
N SER A 165 55.40 22.51 -83.96
CA SER A 165 55.23 21.14 -84.48
C SER A 165 56.43 20.26 -84.17
N ASN A 166 56.27 19.31 -83.26
CA ASN A 166 57.25 18.24 -83.11
C ASN A 166 56.49 16.92 -83.01
N ASP A 167 56.72 16.02 -83.97
CA ASP A 167 55.96 14.76 -84.10
C ASP A 167 56.31 13.74 -83.00
N GLU A 168 57.37 14.00 -82.21
CA GLU A 168 57.85 13.12 -81.12
C GLU A 168 57.75 13.73 -79.71
N GLU A 169 57.75 15.06 -79.56
CA GLU A 169 57.64 15.75 -78.26
C GLU A 169 56.62 16.89 -78.28
N LYS A 170 55.94 17.16 -77.16
CA LYS A 170 54.99 18.27 -77.08
C LYS A 170 55.70 19.60 -77.32
N SER A 171 55.17 20.39 -78.25
CA SER A 171 55.70 21.73 -78.55
C SER A 171 55.69 22.61 -77.30
N VAL A 172 56.55 23.63 -77.25
CA VAL A 172 56.61 24.57 -76.10
C VAL A 172 55.23 25.17 -75.81
N ARG A 173 54.42 25.43 -76.85
CA ARG A 173 53.05 25.91 -76.71
C ARG A 173 52.14 24.90 -76.02
N GLU A 174 52.16 23.64 -76.46
CA GLU A 174 51.36 22.58 -75.84
C GLU A 174 51.72 22.34 -74.38
N GLN A 175 53.00 22.52 -74.02
CA GLN A 175 53.44 22.46 -72.63
C GLN A 175 52.86 23.60 -71.79
N ILE A 176 52.85 24.82 -72.32
CA ILE A 176 52.24 25.99 -71.66
C ILE A 176 50.73 25.82 -71.52
N ASP A 177 50.03 25.37 -72.56
CA ASP A 177 48.58 25.14 -72.53
C ASP A 177 48.22 24.02 -71.53
N THR A 178 49.03 22.97 -71.46
CA THR A 178 48.87 21.89 -70.47
C THR A 178 49.08 22.41 -69.05
N LEU A 179 50.10 23.25 -68.82
CA LEU A 179 50.36 23.86 -67.51
C LEU A 179 49.23 24.81 -67.09
N LEU A 180 48.74 25.63 -68.01
CA LEU A 180 47.64 26.56 -67.74
C LEU A 180 46.38 25.80 -67.35
N LYS A 181 46.00 24.79 -68.15
CA LYS A 181 44.85 23.93 -67.86
C LYS A 181 45.00 23.20 -66.52
N GLY A 182 46.16 22.63 -66.24
CA GLY A 182 46.43 21.97 -64.96
C GLY A 182 46.40 22.93 -63.76
N THR A 183 46.74 24.21 -63.97
CA THR A 183 46.66 25.25 -62.94
C THR A 183 45.22 25.67 -62.69
N GLU A 184 44.42 25.86 -63.73
CA GLU A 184 42.99 26.18 -63.63
C GLU A 184 42.21 25.05 -62.95
N GLU A 185 42.47 23.80 -63.32
CA GLU A 185 41.85 22.62 -62.69
C GLU A 185 42.19 22.54 -61.20
N LYS A 186 43.46 22.73 -60.83
CA LYS A 186 43.88 22.75 -59.42
C LYS A 186 43.30 23.92 -58.64
N TYR A 187 43.28 25.11 -59.23
CA TYR A 187 42.68 26.30 -58.61
C TYR A 187 41.18 26.09 -58.33
N SER A 188 40.45 25.55 -59.31
CA SER A 188 39.04 25.20 -59.15
C SER A 188 38.82 24.16 -58.04
N ALA A 189 39.64 23.12 -58.00
CA ALA A 189 39.57 22.09 -56.95
C ALA A 189 39.87 22.65 -55.54
N ILE A 190 40.85 23.55 -55.41
CA ILE A 190 41.18 24.20 -54.13
C ILE A 190 40.03 25.07 -53.65
N ASN A 191 39.44 25.88 -54.53
CA ASN A 191 38.30 26.73 -54.16
C ASN A 191 37.10 25.89 -53.75
N LYS A 192 36.79 24.83 -54.50
CA LYS A 192 35.72 23.90 -54.11
C LYS A 192 35.96 23.29 -52.73
N PHE A 193 37.19 22.85 -52.44
CA PHE A 193 37.54 22.33 -51.12
C PHE A 193 37.42 23.40 -50.03
N HIS A 194 37.89 24.62 -50.30
CA HIS A 194 37.75 25.75 -49.37
C HIS A 194 36.29 26.01 -49.03
N ASP A 195 35.42 26.07 -50.04
CA ASP A 195 34.00 26.38 -49.87
C ASP A 195 33.27 25.27 -49.10
N GLU A 196 33.51 23.99 -49.43
CA GLU A 196 32.92 22.85 -48.71
C GLU A 196 33.40 22.72 -47.25
N THR A 197 34.63 23.15 -46.97
CA THR A 197 35.26 22.89 -45.67
C THR A 197 35.13 24.08 -44.71
N LEU A 198 35.15 25.31 -45.21
CA LEU A 198 35.32 26.52 -44.39
C LEU A 198 34.21 27.58 -44.57
N VAL A 199 33.39 27.52 -45.63
CA VAL A 199 32.40 28.56 -45.95
C VAL A 199 30.98 28.02 -45.78
N ASP A 200 30.16 28.77 -45.02
CA ASP A 200 28.75 28.44 -44.78
C ASP A 200 27.83 29.25 -45.71
N GLU A 201 27.91 28.99 -47.02
CA GLU A 201 27.04 29.63 -48.02
C GLU A 201 26.38 28.57 -48.91
N GLY A 202 25.06 28.42 -48.80
CA GLY A 202 24.28 27.42 -49.56
C GLY A 202 24.38 25.98 -49.03
N HIS A 203 25.41 25.65 -48.25
CA HIS A 203 25.57 24.43 -47.46
C HIS A 203 26.19 24.75 -46.09
N ILE A 204 26.22 23.76 -45.20
CA ILE A 204 26.94 23.87 -43.93
C ILE A 204 28.34 23.30 -44.14
N SER A 205 29.35 24.11 -43.87
CA SER A 205 30.75 23.71 -43.96
C SER A 205 31.09 22.60 -42.99
N THR A 206 32.09 21.79 -43.36
CA THR A 206 32.61 20.73 -42.48
C THR A 206 33.05 21.28 -41.12
N LYS A 207 33.67 22.47 -41.09
CA LYS A 207 34.04 23.16 -39.84
C LYS A 207 32.83 23.39 -38.93
N SER A 208 31.74 23.93 -39.47
CA SER A 208 30.54 24.25 -38.69
C SER A 208 29.81 22.99 -38.23
N GLN A 209 29.78 21.92 -39.04
CA GLN A 209 29.28 20.60 -38.61
C GLN A 209 30.07 20.04 -37.42
N ILE A 210 31.40 20.12 -37.45
CA ILE A 210 32.26 19.66 -36.34
C ILE A 210 31.99 20.49 -35.07
N ILE A 211 31.79 21.81 -35.20
CA ILE A 211 31.50 22.68 -34.05
C ILE A 211 30.15 22.31 -33.41
N GLU A 212 29.10 22.12 -34.21
CA GLU A 212 27.80 21.76 -33.67
C GLU A 212 27.82 20.34 -33.08
N ALA A 213 28.45 19.37 -33.74
CA ALA A 213 28.66 18.03 -33.19
C ALA A 213 29.40 18.07 -31.83
N LYS A 214 30.43 18.91 -31.71
CA LYS A 214 31.14 19.10 -30.44
C LYS A 214 30.22 19.66 -29.36
N LYS A 215 29.36 20.62 -29.70
CA LYS A 215 28.41 21.25 -28.79
C LYS A 215 27.33 20.26 -28.33
N ASP A 216 26.81 19.45 -29.24
CA ASP A 216 25.88 18.37 -28.92
C ASP A 216 26.53 17.36 -27.96
N ILE A 217 27.75 16.91 -28.26
CA ILE A 217 28.50 16.00 -27.36
C ILE A 217 28.65 16.61 -25.97
N LEU A 218 29.01 17.90 -25.85
CA LEU A 218 29.15 18.56 -24.55
C LEU A 218 27.82 18.66 -23.79
N ARG A 219 26.71 18.92 -24.47
CA ARG A 219 25.38 18.90 -23.86
C ARG A 219 25.04 17.51 -23.36
N ASP A 220 25.22 16.50 -24.20
CA ASP A 220 24.87 15.11 -23.88
C ASP A 220 25.72 14.59 -22.71
N VAL A 221 27.02 14.94 -22.64
CA VAL A 221 27.89 14.65 -21.50
C VAL A 221 27.36 15.29 -20.22
N LYS A 222 26.92 16.55 -20.28
CA LYS A 222 26.35 17.26 -19.12
C LYS A 222 25.08 16.58 -18.63
N GLU A 223 24.14 16.28 -19.53
CA GLU A 223 22.89 15.61 -19.20
C GLU A 223 23.11 14.19 -18.64
N ALA A 224 24.05 13.43 -19.22
CA ALA A 224 24.41 12.10 -18.73
C ALA A 224 24.98 12.18 -17.30
N ASN A 225 25.82 13.18 -17.02
CA ASN A 225 26.39 13.38 -15.69
C ASN A 225 25.32 13.78 -14.66
N GLU A 226 24.39 14.68 -15.01
CA GLU A 226 23.26 15.04 -14.16
C GLU A 226 22.38 13.82 -13.83
N LYS A 227 22.09 12.97 -14.83
CA LYS A 227 21.36 11.71 -14.64
C LYS A 227 22.13 10.74 -13.75
N LEU A 228 23.44 10.59 -13.93
CA LEU A 228 24.30 9.74 -13.10
C LEU A 228 24.32 10.19 -11.64
N VAL A 229 24.45 11.50 -11.38
CA VAL A 229 24.37 12.07 -10.03
C VAL A 229 23.00 11.77 -9.41
N GLY A 230 21.91 11.94 -10.18
CA GLY A 230 20.56 11.61 -9.72
C GLY A 230 20.37 10.13 -9.39
N VAL A 231 20.93 9.21 -10.19
CA VAL A 231 20.91 7.77 -9.92
C VAL A 231 21.75 7.43 -8.69
N SER A 232 22.92 8.03 -8.54
CA SER A 232 23.79 7.84 -7.37
C SER A 232 23.08 8.22 -6.07
N GLY A 233 22.38 9.37 -6.04
CA GLY A 233 21.58 9.77 -4.89
C GLY A 233 20.46 8.78 -4.55
N LYS A 234 19.76 8.24 -5.56
CA LYS A 234 18.73 7.21 -5.35
C LYS A 234 19.32 5.90 -4.82
N ILE A 235 20.52 5.51 -5.25
CA ILE A 235 21.22 4.33 -4.73
C ILE A 235 21.56 4.54 -3.25
N GLU A 236 22.03 5.73 -2.88
CA GLU A 236 22.32 6.06 -1.47
C GLU A 236 21.05 6.02 -0.59
N GLU A 237 19.93 6.53 -1.10
CA GLU A 237 18.63 6.41 -0.42
C GLU A 237 18.17 4.95 -0.29
N LEU A 238 18.35 4.15 -1.34
CA LEU A 238 18.01 2.72 -1.34
C LEU A 238 18.88 1.95 -0.34
N ASP A 239 20.17 2.28 -0.23
CA ASP A 239 21.09 1.67 0.73
C ASP A 239 20.71 1.99 2.18
N LYS A 240 20.36 3.27 2.45
CA LYS A 240 19.79 3.69 3.74
C LYS A 240 18.48 2.97 4.04
N PHE A 241 17.60 2.81 3.05
CA PHE A 241 16.35 2.06 3.20
C PHE A 241 16.61 0.58 3.48
N TYR A 242 17.51 -0.04 2.73
CA TYR A 242 17.90 -1.43 2.91
C TYR A 242 18.44 -1.66 4.32
N THR A 243 19.37 -0.82 4.77
CA THR A 243 19.92 -0.84 6.12
C THR A 243 18.84 -0.65 7.19
N LYS A 244 17.86 0.24 6.97
CA LYS A 244 16.76 0.46 7.91
C LYS A 244 15.81 -0.73 8.02
N VAL A 245 15.49 -1.38 6.91
CA VAL A 245 14.55 -2.50 6.86
C VAL A 245 15.21 -3.80 7.32
N PHE A 246 16.38 -4.10 6.76
CA PHE A 246 17.06 -5.37 6.95
C PHE A 246 18.12 -5.32 8.05
N GLY A 247 18.72 -4.17 8.34
CA GLY A 247 19.81 -4.05 9.32
C GLY A 247 21.18 -4.06 8.65
N THR A 248 22.24 -4.09 9.47
CA THR A 248 23.63 -4.22 9.01
C THR A 248 24.22 -5.53 9.50
N GLU A 249 25.04 -6.18 8.69
CA GLU A 249 25.85 -7.32 9.16
C GLU A 249 26.92 -6.81 10.13
N ASN A 250 27.08 -7.50 11.26
CA ASN A 250 28.19 -7.29 12.17
C ASN A 250 29.43 -8.08 11.73
N ASP A 251 30.54 -7.92 12.46
CA ASP A 251 31.82 -8.61 12.19
C ASP A 251 31.73 -10.15 12.22
N GLU A 252 30.61 -10.71 12.71
CA GLU A 252 30.33 -12.14 12.78
C GLU A 252 29.40 -12.63 11.65
N GLY A 253 29.05 -11.75 10.69
CA GLY A 253 28.14 -12.06 9.58
C GLY A 253 26.68 -12.21 10.02
N LYS A 254 26.31 -11.78 11.23
CA LYS A 254 24.92 -11.71 11.69
C LYS A 254 24.34 -10.35 11.41
N VAL A 255 23.13 -10.35 10.86
CA VAL A 255 22.34 -9.14 10.67
C VAL A 255 21.88 -8.62 12.02
N VAL A 256 22.33 -7.42 12.38
CA VAL A 256 22.00 -6.71 13.62
C VAL A 256 21.16 -5.48 13.29
N GLY A 257 20.10 -5.26 14.08
CA GLY A 257 19.14 -4.19 13.85
C GLY A 257 18.16 -4.50 12.70
N GLY A 258 17.56 -3.46 12.15
CA GLY A 258 16.55 -3.58 11.09
C GLY A 258 15.14 -3.82 11.63
N LEU A 259 14.18 -3.15 10.99
CA LEU A 259 12.75 -3.26 11.35
C LEU A 259 12.24 -4.71 11.22
N LYS A 260 12.78 -5.49 10.28
CA LYS A 260 12.39 -6.90 10.11
C LYS A 260 12.66 -7.72 11.37
N LEU A 261 13.89 -7.64 11.90
CA LEU A 261 14.30 -8.37 13.10
C LEU A 261 13.51 -7.90 14.32
N GLU A 262 13.27 -6.59 14.45
CA GLU A 262 12.49 -6.03 15.55
C GLU A 262 11.03 -6.53 15.53
N ILE A 263 10.40 -6.60 14.36
CA ILE A 263 9.04 -7.14 14.21
C ILE A 263 9.00 -8.62 14.59
N GLU A 264 9.96 -9.43 14.11
CA GLU A 264 10.03 -10.86 14.46
C GLU A 264 10.20 -11.06 15.97
N GLN A 265 11.03 -10.24 16.63
CA GLN A 265 11.20 -10.27 18.09
C GLN A 265 9.92 -9.84 18.83
N ARG A 266 9.23 -8.79 18.37
CA ARG A 266 7.96 -8.33 18.96
C ARG A 266 6.84 -9.35 18.81
N ILE A 267 6.75 -10.04 17.67
CA ILE A 267 5.79 -11.12 17.45
C ILE A 267 6.04 -12.24 18.47
N LYS A 268 7.29 -12.67 18.62
CA LYS A 268 7.65 -13.70 19.61
C LYS A 268 7.32 -13.27 21.04
N ALA A 269 7.63 -12.02 21.41
CA ALA A 269 7.30 -11.47 22.72
C ALA A 269 5.79 -11.42 22.96
N LEU A 270 4.98 -11.11 21.95
CA LEU A 270 3.51 -11.12 22.04
C LEU A 270 2.96 -12.54 22.21
N ASP A 271 3.51 -13.51 21.49
CA ASP A 271 3.13 -14.93 21.65
C ASP A 271 3.48 -15.46 23.05
N ASP A 272 4.67 -15.13 23.55
CA ASP A 272 5.09 -15.51 24.90
C ASP A 272 4.23 -14.81 25.97
N PHE A 273 3.92 -13.52 25.78
CA PHE A 273 3.00 -12.79 26.65
C PHE A 273 1.60 -13.41 26.65
N LYS A 274 1.07 -13.78 25.48
CA LYS A 274 -0.24 -14.44 25.36
C LYS A 274 -0.26 -15.76 26.13
N LYS A 275 0.75 -16.62 25.95
CA LYS A 275 0.86 -17.89 26.68
C LYS A 275 0.93 -17.68 28.19
N GLU A 276 1.66 -16.68 28.64
CA GLU A 276 1.77 -16.37 30.06
C GLU A 276 0.45 -15.85 30.64
N GLN A 277 -0.28 -15.01 29.91
CA GLN A 277 -1.63 -14.56 30.30
C GLN A 277 -2.61 -15.73 30.38
N GLU A 278 -2.60 -16.63 29.41
CA GLU A 278 -3.42 -17.85 29.44
C GLU A 278 -3.08 -18.73 30.65
N ARG A 279 -1.79 -18.88 30.98
CA ARG A 279 -1.33 -19.62 32.16
C ARG A 279 -1.86 -18.99 33.45
N ILE A 280 -1.63 -17.69 33.65
CA ILE A 280 -2.08 -16.95 34.84
C ILE A 280 -3.60 -17.03 34.98
N TYR A 281 -4.35 -16.79 33.90
CA TYR A 281 -5.80 -16.85 33.91
C TYR A 281 -6.32 -18.25 34.31
N ASN A 282 -5.74 -19.31 33.76
CA ASN A 282 -6.13 -20.68 34.08
C ASN A 282 -5.78 -21.06 35.52
N GLU A 283 -4.62 -20.64 36.03
CA GLU A 283 -4.22 -20.86 37.42
C GLU A 283 -5.13 -20.12 38.39
N GLU A 284 -5.45 -18.84 38.11
CA GLU A 284 -6.39 -18.07 38.92
C GLU A 284 -7.80 -18.66 38.90
N MET A 285 -8.29 -19.04 37.72
CA MET A 285 -9.60 -19.68 37.57
C MET A 285 -9.67 -20.99 38.37
N THR A 286 -8.62 -21.81 38.29
CA THR A 286 -8.52 -23.07 39.04
C THR A 286 -8.50 -22.81 40.55
N SER A 287 -7.72 -21.84 41.01
CA SER A 287 -7.66 -21.45 42.42
C SER A 287 -9.03 -20.93 42.93
N ARG A 288 -9.73 -20.12 42.14
CA ARG A 288 -11.07 -19.61 42.48
C ARG A 288 -12.08 -20.76 42.52
N LEU A 289 -12.05 -21.66 41.54
CA LEU A 289 -12.93 -22.82 41.51
C LEU A 289 -12.73 -23.71 42.74
N GLU A 290 -11.48 -23.93 43.15
CA GLU A 290 -11.16 -24.70 44.35
C GLU A 290 -11.65 -23.99 45.63
N SER A 291 -11.46 -22.67 45.75
CA SER A 291 -11.98 -21.90 46.88
C SER A 291 -13.51 -21.92 46.98
N LEU A 292 -14.21 -21.91 45.84
CA LEU A 292 -15.66 -22.01 45.78
C LEU A 292 -16.14 -23.40 46.22
N LYS A 293 -15.45 -24.47 45.79
CA LYS A 293 -15.75 -25.84 46.24
C LYS A 293 -15.57 -25.99 47.75
N GLN A 294 -14.49 -25.44 48.31
CA GLN A 294 -14.25 -25.46 49.75
C GLN A 294 -15.34 -24.69 50.50
N TYR A 295 -15.70 -23.51 50.03
CA TYR A 295 -16.79 -22.73 50.59
C TYR A 295 -18.12 -23.50 50.54
N GLU A 296 -18.46 -24.13 49.41
CA GLU A 296 -19.68 -24.93 49.28
C GLU A 296 -19.70 -26.10 50.27
N GLN A 297 -18.58 -26.83 50.41
CA GLN A 297 -18.45 -27.91 51.38
C GLN A 297 -18.60 -27.42 52.82
N GLU A 298 -17.99 -26.29 53.16
CA GLU A 298 -18.10 -25.67 54.48
C GLU A 298 -19.56 -25.27 54.77
N GLN A 299 -20.26 -24.66 53.82
CA GLN A 299 -21.67 -24.30 53.97
C GLN A 299 -22.57 -25.53 54.13
N GLN A 300 -22.32 -26.60 53.38
CA GLN A 300 -23.06 -27.85 53.52
C GLN A 300 -22.83 -28.48 54.91
N ALA A 301 -21.58 -28.50 55.39
CA ALA A 301 -21.24 -29.00 56.72
C ALA A 301 -21.89 -28.15 57.82
N ASN A 302 -21.83 -26.82 57.70
CA ASN A 302 -22.45 -25.90 58.64
C ASN A 302 -23.97 -26.05 58.68
N ASN A 303 -24.64 -26.11 57.52
CA ASN A 303 -26.08 -26.32 57.42
C ASN A 303 -26.51 -27.66 58.04
N LYS A 304 -25.75 -28.72 57.81
CA LYS A 304 -25.98 -30.02 58.44
C LYS A 304 -25.86 -29.92 59.97
N ASN A 305 -24.82 -29.25 60.46
CA ASN A 305 -24.61 -29.05 61.90
C ASN A 305 -25.74 -28.21 62.52
N LEU A 306 -26.16 -27.12 61.87
CA LEU A 306 -27.32 -26.32 62.26
C LEU A 306 -28.59 -27.16 62.33
N TYR A 307 -28.84 -28.01 61.34
CA TYR A 307 -29.99 -28.90 61.32
C TYR A 307 -29.97 -29.88 62.52
N GLU A 308 -28.82 -30.52 62.78
CA GLU A 308 -28.62 -31.42 63.93
C GLU A 308 -28.81 -30.68 65.27
N GLN A 309 -28.32 -29.44 65.39
CA GLN A 309 -28.54 -28.62 66.59
C GLN A 309 -30.01 -28.28 66.79
N ILE A 310 -30.73 -27.88 65.73
CA ILE A 310 -32.16 -27.60 65.78
C ILE A 310 -32.92 -28.85 66.21
N GLU A 311 -32.63 -30.01 65.62
CA GLU A 311 -33.27 -31.28 65.96
C GLU A 311 -33.01 -31.68 67.42
N LYS A 312 -31.80 -31.46 67.93
CA LYS A 312 -31.46 -31.71 69.34
C LYS A 312 -32.20 -30.77 70.31
N LEU A 313 -32.43 -29.51 69.93
CA LEU A 313 -33.10 -28.51 70.77
C LEU A 313 -34.63 -28.64 70.77
N LEU A 314 -35.22 -29.19 69.70
CA LEU A 314 -36.67 -29.27 69.52
C LEU A 314 -37.41 -30.02 70.65
N PRO A 315 -36.95 -31.20 71.13
CA PRO A 315 -37.54 -31.86 72.29
C PRO A 315 -37.51 -31.01 73.57
N GLY A 316 -36.41 -30.26 73.75
CA GLY A 316 -36.22 -29.32 74.86
C GLY A 316 -37.24 -28.18 74.85
N ALA A 317 -37.38 -27.53 73.70
CA ALA A 317 -38.33 -26.43 73.51
C ALA A 317 -39.79 -26.88 73.66
N THR A 318 -40.16 -28.04 73.11
CA THR A 318 -41.52 -28.60 73.24
C THR A 318 -41.86 -28.96 74.69
N SER A 319 -40.93 -29.61 75.41
CA SER A 319 -41.09 -29.95 76.83
C SER A 319 -41.22 -28.69 77.70
N ALA A 320 -40.40 -27.66 77.45
CA ALA A 320 -40.51 -26.38 78.15
C ALA A 320 -41.86 -25.68 77.87
N GLY A 321 -42.33 -25.71 76.63
CA GLY A 321 -43.64 -25.17 76.24
C GLY A 321 -44.82 -25.88 76.93
N LEU A 322 -44.82 -27.21 76.94
CA LEU A 322 -45.83 -28.02 77.63
C LEU A 322 -45.79 -27.81 79.15
N ALA A 323 -44.59 -27.76 79.74
CA ALA A 323 -44.41 -27.48 81.15
C ALA A 323 -45.02 -26.13 81.54
N LYS A 324 -44.80 -25.09 80.73
CA LYS A 324 -45.39 -23.76 80.99
C LYS A 324 -46.92 -23.81 80.90
N ALA A 325 -47.47 -24.47 79.88
CA ALA A 325 -48.92 -24.61 79.74
C ALA A 325 -49.56 -25.35 80.93
N TYR A 326 -48.93 -26.42 81.44
CA TYR A 326 -49.41 -27.12 82.63
C TYR A 326 -49.24 -26.32 83.92
N GLN A 327 -48.16 -25.54 84.05
CA GLN A 327 -47.97 -24.62 85.16
C GLN A 327 -49.08 -23.57 85.20
N ASP A 328 -49.39 -22.93 84.07
CA ASP A 328 -50.44 -21.92 83.99
C ASP A 328 -51.81 -22.51 84.34
N MET A 329 -52.08 -23.74 83.91
CA MET A 329 -53.31 -24.47 84.28
C MET A 329 -53.35 -24.81 85.77
N LYS A 330 -52.25 -25.25 86.37
CA LYS A 330 -52.12 -25.50 87.82
C LYS A 330 -52.40 -24.23 88.64
N GLU A 331 -51.79 -23.12 88.27
CA GLU A 331 -51.95 -21.82 88.96
C GLU A 331 -53.38 -21.26 88.82
N SER A 332 -54.08 -21.58 87.73
CA SER A 332 -55.48 -21.17 87.54
C SER A 332 -56.44 -21.69 88.64
N PHE A 333 -56.08 -22.77 89.35
CA PHE A 333 -56.87 -23.36 90.42
C PHE A 333 -56.63 -22.76 91.82
N ASP A 334 -55.57 -21.98 92.03
CA ASP A 334 -55.27 -21.39 93.35
C ASP A 334 -56.41 -20.50 93.87
N LYS A 335 -56.91 -19.61 93.00
CA LYS A 335 -58.01 -18.69 93.35
C LYS A 335 -59.33 -19.42 93.63
N PRO A 336 -59.81 -20.37 92.80
CA PRO A 336 -60.96 -21.21 93.13
C PRO A 336 -60.82 -21.93 94.48
N ILE A 337 -59.68 -22.56 94.75
CA ILE A 337 -59.43 -23.29 96.00
C ILE A 337 -59.54 -22.35 97.20
N GLU A 338 -58.90 -21.17 97.12
CA GLU A 338 -58.95 -20.17 98.18
C GLU A 338 -60.38 -19.65 98.40
N ASN A 339 -61.09 -19.33 97.32
CA ASN A 339 -62.47 -18.85 97.39
C ASN A 339 -63.40 -19.88 98.03
N TRP A 340 -63.34 -21.15 97.63
CA TRP A 340 -64.16 -22.20 98.24
C TRP A 340 -63.76 -22.49 99.69
N ASN A 341 -62.48 -22.37 100.04
CA ASN A 341 -62.02 -22.44 101.43
C ASN A 341 -62.62 -21.30 102.27
N ARG A 342 -62.64 -20.06 101.75
CA ARG A 342 -63.27 -18.92 102.42
C ARG A 342 -64.77 -19.14 102.59
N VAL A 343 -65.48 -19.64 101.57
CA VAL A 343 -66.91 -19.97 101.65
C VAL A 343 -67.19 -21.05 102.71
N PHE A 344 -66.35 -22.08 102.78
CA PHE A 344 -66.45 -23.13 103.80
C PHE A 344 -66.23 -22.60 105.23
N ILE A 345 -65.19 -21.79 105.44
CA ILE A 345 -64.93 -21.19 106.76
C ILE A 345 -66.07 -20.23 107.12
N ALA A 346 -66.53 -19.41 106.17
CA ALA A 346 -67.64 -18.48 106.39
C ALA A 346 -68.93 -19.22 106.77
N SER A 347 -69.26 -20.34 106.13
CA SER A 347 -70.46 -21.10 106.49
C SER A 347 -70.38 -21.66 107.92
N ILE A 348 -69.23 -22.19 108.33
CA ILE A 348 -69.00 -22.66 109.71
C ILE A 348 -69.08 -21.50 110.71
N VAL A 349 -68.44 -20.37 110.41
CA VAL A 349 -68.44 -19.19 111.29
C VAL A 349 -69.85 -18.62 111.44
N ILE A 350 -70.64 -18.54 110.36
CA ILE A 350 -72.04 -18.10 110.41
C ILE A 350 -72.88 -19.06 111.27
N MET A 351 -72.69 -20.38 111.13
CA MET A 351 -73.38 -21.36 111.98
C MET A 351 -72.99 -21.22 113.45
N PHE A 352 -71.70 -21.02 113.74
CA PHE A 352 -71.20 -20.82 115.09
C PHE A 352 -71.74 -19.53 115.70
N ILE A 353 -71.68 -18.39 114.98
CA ILE A 353 -72.24 -17.11 115.43
C ILE A 353 -73.74 -17.23 115.67
N SER A 354 -74.49 -17.83 114.74
CA SER A 354 -75.93 -18.04 114.91
C SER A 354 -76.26 -18.89 116.14
N THR A 355 -75.45 -19.93 116.40
CA THR A 355 -75.57 -20.75 117.60
C THR A 355 -75.22 -19.94 118.85
N PHE A 356 -74.12 -19.19 118.84
CA PHE A 356 -73.67 -18.36 119.95
C PHE A 356 -74.69 -17.26 120.32
N VAL A 357 -75.21 -16.53 119.33
CA VAL A 357 -76.30 -15.55 119.50
C VAL A 357 -77.54 -16.18 120.13
N SER A 358 -77.77 -17.47 119.91
CA SER A 358 -78.91 -18.18 120.52
C SER A 358 -78.75 -18.45 122.03
N PHE A 359 -77.52 -18.41 122.54
CA PHE A 359 -77.20 -18.58 123.96
C PHE A 359 -77.01 -17.25 124.70
N VAL A 360 -76.96 -16.14 123.95
CA VAL A 360 -76.77 -14.81 124.50
C VAL A 360 -78.06 -14.03 124.34
N ASP A 361 -78.68 -13.69 125.46
CA ASP A 361 -79.74 -12.71 125.46
C ASP A 361 -79.10 -11.32 125.40
N ILE A 362 -79.35 -10.61 124.29
CA ILE A 362 -78.82 -9.27 124.03
C ILE A 362 -79.91 -8.26 124.36
N GLY A 363 -79.65 -7.34 125.30
CA GLY A 363 -80.57 -6.24 125.61
C GLY A 363 -81.78 -6.60 126.46
N ILE A 364 -81.64 -7.46 127.47
CA ILE A 364 -82.69 -7.68 128.48
C ILE A 364 -82.56 -6.65 129.60
N VAL A 365 -83.66 -5.93 129.87
CA VAL A 365 -83.86 -5.14 131.09
C VAL A 365 -84.50 -6.05 132.13
N LYS A 366 -83.71 -6.50 133.11
CA LYS A 366 -84.22 -7.21 134.29
C LYS A 366 -83.77 -6.44 135.53
N ASP A 367 -84.74 -6.08 136.37
CA ASP A 367 -84.52 -5.34 137.62
C ASP A 367 -83.76 -3.99 137.47
N ASN A 368 -84.14 -3.18 136.47
CA ASN A 368 -83.62 -1.83 136.21
C ASN A 368 -82.09 -1.71 136.01
N VAL A 369 -81.41 -2.82 135.70
CA VAL A 369 -80.01 -2.83 135.25
C VAL A 369 -79.96 -3.27 133.78
N ILE A 370 -79.36 -2.45 132.92
CA ILE A 370 -79.08 -2.84 131.53
C ILE A 370 -77.83 -3.72 131.55
N THR A 371 -78.00 -5.02 131.31
CA THR A 371 -76.87 -5.91 131.03
C THR A 371 -76.66 -5.96 129.52
N LEU A 372 -75.43 -5.69 129.07
CA LEU A 372 -75.11 -5.67 127.63
C LEU A 372 -75.28 -7.07 127.00
N PHE A 373 -74.99 -8.11 127.78
CA PHE A 373 -75.23 -9.52 127.44
C PHE A 373 -75.50 -10.31 128.72
N SER A 374 -76.45 -11.25 128.66
CA SER A 374 -76.67 -12.28 129.68
C SER A 374 -76.58 -13.65 129.01
N PHE A 375 -75.78 -14.55 129.58
CA PHE A 375 -75.78 -15.95 129.13
C PHE A 375 -77.05 -16.62 129.64
N LYS A 376 -77.81 -17.23 128.73
CA LYS A 376 -78.97 -18.03 129.10
C LYS A 376 -78.50 -19.25 129.88
N GLN A 377 -79.08 -19.50 131.05
CA GLN A 377 -78.81 -20.70 131.83
C GLN A 377 -79.07 -21.92 130.95
N ILE A 378 -78.07 -22.81 130.80
CA ILE A 378 -78.18 -24.01 129.99
C ILE A 378 -79.31 -24.86 130.58
N GLY A 379 -80.43 -24.95 129.85
CA GLY A 379 -81.57 -25.79 130.23
C GLY A 379 -81.29 -27.27 130.00
N ASP A 380 -82.21 -28.13 130.43
CA ASP A 380 -82.15 -29.58 130.21
C ASP A 380 -81.84 -29.93 128.74
N PHE A 381 -81.16 -31.06 128.52
CA PHE A 381 -80.73 -31.52 127.20
C PHE A 381 -81.86 -31.47 126.15
N THR A 382 -83.06 -31.89 126.55
CA THR A 382 -84.27 -31.87 125.71
C THR A 382 -84.65 -30.46 125.22
N SER A 383 -84.48 -29.45 126.07
CA SER A 383 -84.78 -28.04 125.76
C SER A 383 -83.77 -27.45 124.77
N THR A 384 -82.50 -27.83 124.90
CA THR A 384 -81.43 -27.42 123.99
C THR A 384 -81.58 -28.08 122.62
N LEU A 385 -81.96 -29.36 122.59
CA LEU A 385 -82.20 -30.11 121.35
C LEU A 385 -83.40 -29.58 120.55
N ASN A 386 -84.52 -29.26 121.21
CA ASN A 386 -85.69 -28.68 120.55
C ASN A 386 -85.35 -27.32 119.90
N ASN A 387 -84.61 -26.47 120.60
CA ASN A 387 -84.18 -25.17 120.06
C ASN A 387 -83.25 -25.29 118.84
N LEU A 388 -82.47 -26.36 118.76
CA LEU A 388 -81.61 -26.66 117.60
C LEU A 388 -82.44 -27.20 116.42
N LEU A 389 -83.43 -28.05 116.69
CA LEU A 389 -84.35 -28.59 115.67
C LEU A 389 -85.22 -27.52 115.00
N PHE A 390 -85.73 -26.53 115.75
CA PHE A 390 -86.48 -25.42 115.17
C PHE A 390 -85.65 -24.53 114.23
N LYS A 391 -84.31 -24.56 114.36
CA LYS A 391 -83.36 -23.80 113.53
C LYS A 391 -82.81 -24.60 112.35
N LEU A 392 -83.24 -25.85 112.20
CA LEU A 392 -82.83 -26.72 111.09
C LEU A 392 -83.09 -26.09 109.71
N PRO A 393 -84.22 -25.39 109.44
CA PRO A 393 -84.40 -24.70 108.15
C PRO A 393 -83.35 -23.61 107.86
N LEU A 394 -82.72 -23.04 108.89
CA LEU A 394 -81.64 -22.05 108.76
C LEU A 394 -80.26 -22.72 108.62
N TYR A 395 -80.00 -23.79 109.39
CA TYR A 395 -78.72 -24.51 109.35
C TYR A 395 -78.60 -25.45 108.15
N ALA A 396 -79.68 -26.03 107.64
CA ALA A 396 -79.61 -26.99 106.53
C ALA A 396 -78.99 -26.38 105.25
N PRO A 397 -79.36 -25.17 104.79
CA PRO A 397 -78.68 -24.52 103.66
C PRO A 397 -77.20 -24.24 103.93
N LEU A 398 -76.82 -23.88 105.16
CA LEU A 398 -75.43 -23.60 105.54
C LEU A 398 -74.58 -24.88 105.60
N ILE A 399 -75.14 -25.97 106.12
CA ILE A 399 -74.51 -27.29 106.11
C ILE A 399 -74.33 -27.75 104.66
N TRP A 400 -75.36 -27.63 103.83
CA TRP A 400 -75.25 -27.96 102.41
C TRP A 400 -74.19 -27.11 101.70
N LEU A 401 -74.15 -25.79 101.95
CA LEU A 401 -73.13 -24.89 101.43
C LEU A 401 -71.72 -25.29 101.88
N ALA A 402 -71.55 -25.68 103.16
CA ALA A 402 -70.27 -26.17 103.68
C ALA A 402 -69.82 -27.46 102.97
N ILE A 403 -70.73 -28.43 102.81
CA ILE A 403 -70.45 -29.69 102.11
C ILE A 403 -70.11 -29.41 100.63
N PHE A 404 -70.88 -28.54 99.98
CA PHE A 404 -70.66 -28.15 98.59
C PHE A 404 -69.32 -27.44 98.40
N ALA A 405 -69.01 -26.46 99.24
CA ALA A 405 -67.74 -25.74 99.22
C ALA A 405 -66.54 -26.66 99.51
N SER A 406 -66.68 -27.58 100.46
CA SER A 406 -65.66 -28.60 100.76
C SER A 406 -65.42 -29.50 99.55
N LYS A 407 -66.47 -30.00 98.91
CA LYS A 407 -66.37 -30.84 97.72
C LYS A 407 -65.71 -30.09 96.56
N ARG A 408 -66.17 -28.86 96.28
CA ARG A 408 -65.64 -28.05 95.19
C ARG A 408 -64.18 -27.64 95.43
N ARG A 409 -63.79 -27.40 96.68
CA ARG A 409 -62.40 -27.18 97.06
C ARG A 409 -61.54 -28.42 96.76
N SER A 410 -61.99 -29.61 97.19
CA SER A 410 -61.28 -30.88 96.96
C SER A 410 -61.12 -31.18 95.46
N GLU A 411 -62.19 -31.00 94.67
CA GLU A 411 -62.16 -31.14 93.21
C GLU A 411 -61.09 -30.25 92.56
N ASN A 412 -61.03 -28.97 92.94
CA ASN A 412 -60.02 -28.06 92.39
C ASN A 412 -58.60 -28.39 92.88
N GLN A 413 -58.42 -28.78 94.15
CA GLN A 413 -57.13 -29.22 94.68
C GLN A 413 -56.60 -30.44 93.94
N ARG A 414 -57.49 -31.36 93.56
CA ARG A 414 -57.11 -32.53 92.80
C ARG A 414 -56.71 -32.18 91.37
N LEU A 415 -57.51 -31.39 90.67
CA LEU A 415 -57.16 -30.92 89.33
C LEU A 415 -55.80 -30.21 89.36
N GLN A 416 -55.57 -29.37 90.37
CA GLN A 416 -54.28 -28.74 90.59
C GLN A 416 -53.14 -29.75 90.76
N GLN A 417 -53.30 -30.79 91.59
CA GLN A 417 -52.29 -31.84 91.76
C GLN A 417 -52.04 -32.64 90.48
N GLU A 418 -53.07 -32.88 89.67
CA GLU A 418 -52.92 -33.55 88.38
C GLU A 418 -52.13 -32.70 87.40
N TYR A 419 -52.43 -31.40 87.28
CA TYR A 419 -51.63 -30.51 86.44
C TYR A 419 -50.23 -30.28 87.00
N ALA A 420 -50.03 -30.31 88.31
CA ALA A 420 -48.70 -30.29 88.92
C ALA A 420 -47.89 -31.54 88.55
N HIS A 421 -48.52 -32.72 88.53
CA HIS A 421 -47.88 -33.95 88.07
C HIS A 421 -47.56 -33.89 86.56
N LYS A 422 -48.49 -33.38 85.73
CA LYS A 422 -48.27 -33.15 84.29
C LYS A 422 -47.12 -32.16 84.04
N GLU A 423 -47.05 -31.07 84.79
CA GLU A 423 -45.96 -30.10 84.74
C GLU A 423 -44.62 -30.72 85.13
N ALA A 424 -44.57 -31.46 86.25
CA ALA A 424 -43.34 -32.11 86.71
C ALA A 424 -42.83 -33.14 85.69
N LEU A 425 -43.74 -33.93 85.10
CA LEU A 425 -43.40 -34.85 84.03
C LEU A 425 -42.89 -34.11 82.79
N ALA A 426 -43.57 -33.04 82.36
CA ALA A 426 -43.14 -32.24 81.21
C ALA A 426 -41.76 -31.60 81.43
N LYS A 427 -41.47 -31.04 82.61
CA LYS A 427 -40.15 -30.46 82.96
C LYS A 427 -39.03 -31.50 83.01
N SER A 428 -39.33 -32.69 83.53
CA SER A 428 -38.33 -33.76 83.71
C SER A 428 -38.15 -34.63 82.47
N TYR A 429 -39.09 -34.62 81.51
CA TYR A 429 -39.07 -35.43 80.30
C TYR A 429 -37.75 -35.35 79.52
N VAL A 430 -37.23 -34.13 79.31
CA VAL A 430 -35.97 -33.92 78.55
C VAL A 430 -34.78 -34.50 79.30
N SER A 431 -34.74 -34.34 80.63
CA SER A 431 -33.68 -34.90 81.47
C SER A 431 -33.70 -36.42 81.46
N TYR A 432 -34.88 -37.03 81.57
CA TYR A 432 -35.03 -38.49 81.49
C TYR A 432 -34.70 -39.02 80.10
N LYS A 433 -35.14 -38.34 79.04
CA LYS A 433 -34.77 -38.69 77.67
C LYS A 433 -33.24 -38.65 77.50
N MET A 434 -32.58 -37.59 77.96
CA MET A 434 -31.12 -37.45 77.86
C MET A 434 -30.39 -38.54 78.63
N GLN A 435 -30.83 -38.86 79.86
CA GLN A 435 -30.25 -39.97 80.66
C GLN A 435 -30.46 -41.34 80.01
N ILE A 436 -31.62 -41.59 79.37
CA ILE A 436 -31.90 -42.83 78.64
C ILE A 436 -31.04 -42.92 77.37
N ASP A 437 -30.90 -41.81 76.64
CA ASP A 437 -30.08 -41.75 75.43
C ASP A 437 -28.57 -41.94 75.74
N GLU A 438 -28.11 -41.58 76.96
CA GLU A 438 -26.74 -41.79 77.44
C GLU A 438 -26.45 -43.25 77.87
N LEU A 439 -27.48 -44.08 78.08
CA LEU A 439 -27.36 -45.49 78.41
C LEU A 439 -27.33 -46.34 77.13
N ASN A 440 -26.17 -46.93 76.81
CA ASN A 440 -25.97 -47.65 75.56
C ASN A 440 -26.73 -48.99 75.48
N GLN A 441 -27.61 -49.09 74.47
CA GLN A 441 -28.04 -50.26 73.69
C GLN A 441 -29.08 -51.31 74.19
N GLU A 442 -29.63 -51.26 75.41
CA GLU A 442 -30.81 -52.11 75.76
C GLU A 442 -32.11 -51.36 76.13
N ASP A 443 -32.12 -50.03 76.01
CA ASP A 443 -33.12 -49.20 76.70
C ASP A 443 -34.22 -48.60 75.82
N LYS A 444 -34.42 -49.14 74.61
CA LYS A 444 -35.61 -48.80 73.79
C LYS A 444 -36.91 -49.08 74.56
N LYS A 445 -36.91 -50.08 75.45
CA LYS A 445 -38.01 -50.38 76.38
C LYS A 445 -38.21 -49.32 77.47
N LEU A 446 -37.14 -48.68 77.96
CA LEU A 446 -37.25 -47.60 78.94
C LEU A 446 -37.77 -46.32 78.28
N LEU A 447 -37.29 -46.02 77.08
CA LEU A 447 -37.82 -44.91 76.27
C LEU A 447 -39.29 -45.14 75.90
N GLU A 448 -39.64 -46.36 75.49
CA GLU A 448 -41.02 -46.75 75.21
C GLU A 448 -41.91 -46.63 76.46
N LYS A 449 -41.44 -47.07 77.63
CA LYS A 449 -42.16 -46.84 78.90
C LYS A 449 -42.28 -45.37 79.28
N LEU A 450 -41.25 -44.56 79.04
CA LEU A 450 -41.29 -43.11 79.30
C LEU A 450 -42.30 -42.43 78.36
N LEU A 451 -42.30 -42.80 77.08
CA LEU A 451 -43.25 -42.32 76.08
C LEU A 451 -44.67 -42.77 76.42
N ASP A 452 -44.87 -44.05 76.75
CA ASP A 452 -46.17 -44.59 77.16
C ASP A 452 -46.66 -43.91 78.43
N SER A 453 -45.81 -43.75 79.45
CA SER A 453 -46.15 -43.00 80.67
C SER A 453 -46.48 -41.53 80.38
N SER A 454 -45.78 -40.90 79.44
CA SER A 454 -46.03 -39.50 79.04
C SER A 454 -47.33 -39.37 78.26
N ILE A 455 -47.56 -40.25 77.27
CA ILE A 455 -48.79 -40.31 76.48
C ILE A 455 -49.96 -40.58 77.42
N ASN A 456 -49.87 -41.59 78.28
CA ASN A 456 -50.91 -41.92 79.25
C ASN A 456 -51.19 -40.76 80.23
N THR A 457 -50.16 -40.03 80.66
CA THR A 457 -50.36 -38.86 81.53
C THR A 457 -50.99 -37.67 80.81
N VAL A 458 -50.63 -37.44 79.55
CA VAL A 458 -51.25 -36.39 78.71
C VAL A 458 -52.69 -36.75 78.35
N SER A 459 -52.93 -38.01 77.97
CA SER A 459 -54.24 -38.53 77.55
C SER A 459 -55.20 -38.76 78.71
N HIS A 460 -54.69 -38.96 79.93
CA HIS A 460 -55.54 -39.09 81.13
C HIS A 460 -56.34 -37.80 81.32
N ASN A 461 -57.66 -37.93 81.13
CA ASN A 461 -58.57 -36.82 81.18
C ASN A 461 -58.76 -36.38 82.63
N ALA A 462 -58.52 -35.09 82.89
CA ALA A 462 -58.66 -34.52 84.23
C ALA A 462 -60.10 -34.66 84.78
N SER A 463 -61.11 -34.86 83.93
CA SER A 463 -62.48 -35.11 84.37
C SER A 463 -62.71 -36.51 84.95
N GLU A 464 -61.94 -37.53 84.54
CA GLU A 464 -62.06 -38.89 85.09
C GLU A 464 -61.67 -38.95 86.57
N SER A 465 -60.80 -38.02 86.98
CA SER A 465 -60.43 -37.87 88.37
C SER A 465 -61.60 -37.36 89.20
N LEU A 466 -62.48 -36.54 88.64
CA LEU A 466 -63.63 -35.99 89.35
C LEU A 466 -64.77 -37.01 89.57
N ASP A 467 -64.86 -38.07 88.75
CA ASP A 467 -66.05 -38.93 88.65
C ASP A 467 -66.08 -40.10 89.66
N LYS A 468 -64.93 -40.50 90.22
CA LYS A 468 -64.87 -41.59 91.19
C LYS A 468 -65.40 -41.13 92.57
N LYS A 469 -66.15 -41.98 93.29
CA LYS A 469 -66.56 -41.71 94.69
C LYS A 469 -65.33 -41.65 95.59
N HIS A 470 -64.76 -40.46 95.75
CA HIS A 470 -63.66 -40.25 96.68
C HIS A 470 -64.19 -40.06 98.09
N GLY A 471 -63.49 -40.66 99.05
CA GLY A 471 -63.81 -40.67 100.48
C GLY A 471 -63.66 -39.31 101.15
N ASP A 472 -64.12 -38.24 100.50
CA ASP A 472 -64.34 -36.94 101.11
C ASP A 472 -65.57 -37.03 102.02
N THR A 473 -65.49 -37.93 103.01
CA THR A 473 -66.52 -38.05 104.01
C THR A 473 -66.40 -36.84 104.91
N THR A 474 -67.48 -36.08 105.03
CA THR A 474 -67.53 -34.99 105.99
C THR A 474 -67.29 -35.56 107.39
N PRO A 475 -66.75 -34.79 108.36
CA PRO A 475 -66.55 -35.29 109.72
C PRO A 475 -67.83 -35.90 110.33
N MET A 476 -68.99 -35.41 109.90
CA MET A 476 -70.31 -35.94 110.26
C MET A 476 -70.62 -37.29 109.59
N GLN A 477 -70.27 -37.48 108.32
CA GLN A 477 -70.38 -38.80 107.66
C GLN A 477 -69.42 -39.82 108.27
N GLU A 478 -68.21 -39.42 108.65
CA GLU A 478 -67.24 -40.29 109.29
C GLU A 478 -67.67 -40.68 110.71
N THR A 479 -68.18 -39.73 111.50
CA THR A 479 -68.79 -40.04 112.81
C THR A 479 -70.06 -40.88 112.68
N ILE A 480 -70.95 -40.61 111.72
CA ILE A 480 -72.12 -41.47 111.47
C ILE A 480 -71.66 -42.87 111.06
N LYS A 481 -70.66 -43.01 110.19
CA LYS A 481 -70.13 -44.31 109.76
C LYS A 481 -69.49 -45.07 110.91
N MET A 482 -68.66 -44.41 111.73
CA MET A 482 -68.08 -44.97 112.96
C MET A 482 -69.17 -45.36 113.96
N THR A 483 -70.21 -44.55 114.13
CA THR A 483 -71.32 -44.83 115.05
C THR A 483 -72.16 -46.01 114.55
N VAL A 484 -72.46 -46.06 113.24
CA VAL A 484 -73.17 -47.19 112.61
C VAL A 484 -72.33 -48.48 112.69
N GLU A 485 -71.03 -48.42 112.47
CA GLU A 485 -70.12 -49.55 112.64
C GLU A 485 -70.04 -50.02 114.10
N GLN A 486 -70.03 -49.10 115.07
CA GLN A 486 -70.11 -49.45 116.50
C GLN A 486 -71.47 -50.05 116.89
N VAL A 487 -72.59 -49.52 116.38
CA VAL A 487 -73.93 -50.06 116.63
C VAL A 487 -74.11 -51.44 115.97
N LEU A 488 -73.52 -51.67 114.78
CA LEU A 488 -73.51 -52.99 114.14
C LEU A 488 -72.64 -53.99 114.91
N LYS A 489 -71.51 -53.57 115.49
CA LYS A 489 -70.71 -54.41 116.41
C LYS A 489 -71.46 -54.76 117.70
N LEU A 490 -72.34 -53.88 118.19
CA LEU A 490 -73.16 -54.11 119.39
C LEU A 490 -74.40 -54.99 119.13
N LYS A 491 -74.86 -55.11 117.88
CA LYS A 491 -75.94 -56.05 117.46
C LYS A 491 -75.43 -57.41 116.99
N GLY A 492 -74.10 -57.58 116.91
CA GLY A 492 -73.43 -58.81 116.48
C GLY A 492 -72.84 -59.66 117.61
N ASN A 493 -73.32 -59.48 118.86
CA ASN A 493 -73.05 -60.34 120.02
C ASN A 493 -74.36 -60.64 120.76
#